data_AF-A0A645CCS8-F1
#
_entry.id   AF-A0A645CCS8-F1
#
_cell.length_a   1.000
_cell.length_b   1.000
_cell.length_c   1.000
_cell.angle_alpha   90.00
_cell.angle_beta   90.00
_cell.angle_gamma   90.00
#
_symmetry.space_group_name_H-M   'P 1'
#
loop_
_entity.id
_entity.type
_entity.pdbx_description
1 polymer ?
#
loop_
_entity_poly.entity_id
_entity_poly.type
_entity_poly.pdbx_seq_one_letter_code
_entity_poly.pdbx_strand_id
1 'polypeptide(L)'
;MVSHCKSHIKAWDVVNEPMREGGTLRDGTESSGDDIFSWVKYLGKDYAVTAFKLARQYGNGDSDKLFINDYNLEVSEAKLAGLIDYVTYIESKGAKVDGIGTQMHLSLSGKDANGIANLKQQIDKMFQTLAASGKLIKVSELDIALGTASPTDTQFADQAEMYRYVIESYKKYIPQAQQYGITIWGVSDDPAEHENWLPDDAPNLWDASYGRKHAYKGVADGFAGKDVSEDFSGDLQY
;
A
#
# COMPACT_ATOMS: atom_id res chain seq x y z
N MET A 1 2.57 21.19 -10.18
CA MET A 1 2.02 19.83 -10.30
C MET A 1 0.51 19.81 -10.07
N VAL A 2 0.02 19.96 -8.83
CA VAL A 2 -1.42 19.79 -8.49
C VAL A 2 -2.36 20.60 -9.40
N SER A 3 -2.10 21.89 -9.63
CA SER A 3 -2.96 22.70 -10.51
C SER A 3 -2.94 22.28 -11.97
N HIS A 4 -1.81 21.75 -12.46
CA HIS A 4 -1.67 21.32 -13.84
C HIS A 4 -2.44 20.02 -14.11
N CYS A 5 -2.50 19.12 -13.13
CA CYS A 5 -3.07 17.78 -13.31
C CYS A 5 -4.57 17.69 -12.93
N LYS A 6 -5.23 18.80 -12.55
CA LYS A 6 -6.60 18.82 -12.01
C LYS A 6 -7.64 18.08 -12.86
N SER A 7 -7.51 18.09 -14.18
CA SER A 7 -8.46 17.44 -15.09
C SER A 7 -8.38 15.91 -15.07
N HIS A 8 -7.25 15.34 -14.64
CA HIS A 8 -6.98 13.91 -14.76
C HIS A 8 -6.77 13.22 -13.41
N ILE A 9 -6.12 13.89 -12.46
CA ILE A 9 -5.76 13.30 -11.17
C ILE A 9 -6.76 13.72 -10.09
N LYS A 10 -7.34 12.74 -9.40
CA LYS A 10 -8.37 12.91 -8.36
C LYS A 10 -7.97 12.37 -7.00
N ALA A 11 -6.80 11.74 -6.88
CA ALA A 11 -6.23 11.36 -5.61
C ALA A 11 -4.72 11.59 -5.60
N TRP A 12 -4.21 11.93 -4.42
CA TRP A 12 -2.82 12.29 -4.20
C TRP A 12 -2.33 11.70 -2.90
N ASP A 13 -1.18 11.04 -2.93
CA ASP A 13 -0.35 10.84 -1.75
C ASP A 13 0.40 12.16 -1.52
N VAL A 14 -0.13 12.99 -0.61
CA VAL A 14 0.38 14.35 -0.37
C VAL A 14 1.69 14.33 0.42
N VAL A 15 1.80 13.37 1.33
CA VAL A 15 2.99 13.12 2.14
C VAL A 15 3.23 11.61 2.13
N ASN A 16 4.44 11.22 1.74
CA ASN A 16 4.88 9.83 1.70
C ASN A 16 5.95 9.59 2.77
N GLU A 17 5.82 8.50 3.51
CA GLU A 17 6.79 7.96 4.47
C GLU A 17 7.27 8.94 5.56
N PRO A 18 6.35 9.65 6.25
CA PRO A 18 6.74 10.60 7.29
C PRO A 18 7.25 9.92 8.56
N MET A 19 6.98 8.62 8.77
CA MET A 19 7.22 7.95 10.04
C MET A 19 8.53 7.17 10.06
N ARG A 20 9.07 7.02 11.28
CA ARG A 20 10.04 6.00 11.64
C ARG A 20 9.32 4.73 12.09
N GLU A 21 10.02 3.60 12.06
CA GLU A 21 9.49 2.30 12.50
C GLU A 21 8.94 2.32 13.94
N GLY A 22 9.51 3.16 14.82
CA GLY A 22 9.06 3.31 16.22
C GLY A 22 7.85 4.23 16.44
N GLY A 23 7.21 4.75 15.39
CA GLY A 23 6.00 5.59 15.52
C GLY A 23 6.25 7.08 15.75
N THR A 24 7.50 7.52 15.77
CA THR A 24 7.83 8.95 15.77
C THR A 24 8.00 9.47 14.34
N LEU A 25 7.75 10.75 14.14
CA LEU A 25 8.08 11.39 12.86
C LEU A 25 9.58 11.29 12.61
N ARG A 26 9.94 11.19 11.34
CA ARG A 26 11.30 11.46 10.90
C ARG A 26 11.71 12.88 11.34
N ASP A 27 12.99 13.11 11.57
CA ASP A 27 13.55 14.40 11.97
C ASP A 27 14.68 14.88 11.02
N GLY A 28 15.01 14.09 9.99
CA GLY A 28 16.07 14.38 9.03
C GLY A 28 17.45 13.89 9.45
N THR A 29 17.52 12.94 10.39
CA THR A 29 18.75 12.21 10.76
C THR A 29 18.76 10.76 10.28
N GLU A 30 17.70 10.31 9.58
CA GLU A 30 17.50 8.90 9.18
C GLU A 30 18.36 8.45 8.02
N SER A 31 18.96 9.38 7.28
CA SER A 31 19.78 9.04 6.14
C SER A 31 20.96 10.00 6.01
N SER A 32 22.12 9.44 5.68
CA SER A 32 23.41 10.13 5.60
C SER A 32 23.94 10.12 4.17
N GLY A 33 23.18 10.69 3.24
CA GLY A 33 23.59 10.91 1.86
C GLY A 33 23.67 12.40 1.55
N ASP A 34 24.60 12.79 0.69
CA ASP A 34 24.84 14.19 0.34
C ASP A 34 23.68 14.82 -0.46
N ASP A 35 22.78 14.01 -1.01
CA ASP A 35 21.60 14.42 -1.80
C ASP A 35 20.28 14.08 -1.10
N ILE A 36 20.21 14.24 0.23
CA ILE A 36 19.00 13.96 1.00
C ILE A 36 18.39 15.25 1.53
N PHE A 37 17.19 15.54 1.06
CA PHE A 37 16.37 16.64 1.56
C PHE A 37 15.30 16.14 2.54
N SER A 38 15.32 16.65 3.77
CA SER A 38 14.31 16.31 4.79
C SER A 38 13.39 17.50 5.07
N TRP A 39 12.13 17.40 4.63
CA TRP A 39 11.12 18.44 4.83
C TRP A 39 10.96 18.84 6.30
N VAL A 40 10.85 17.85 7.18
CA VAL A 40 10.63 18.05 8.62
C VAL A 40 11.82 18.73 9.31
N LYS A 41 13.05 18.52 8.84
CA LYS A 41 14.25 19.19 9.38
C LYS A 41 14.20 20.70 9.16
N TYR A 42 13.70 21.15 8.00
CA TYR A 42 13.71 22.56 7.61
C TYR A 42 12.40 23.29 7.90
N LEU A 43 11.27 22.59 7.78
CA LEU A 43 9.93 23.16 7.93
C LEU A 43 9.25 22.75 9.24
N GLY A 44 9.89 21.88 10.03
CA GLY A 44 9.34 21.34 11.25
C GLY A 44 8.14 20.42 11.01
N LYS A 45 7.49 20.01 12.11
CA LYS A 45 6.34 19.10 12.10
C LYS A 45 5.14 19.60 11.27
N ASP A 46 5.02 20.92 11.06
CA ASP A 46 3.91 21.55 10.31
C ASP A 46 4.06 21.47 8.77
N TYR A 47 5.14 20.86 8.25
CA TYR A 47 5.33 20.74 6.80
C TYR A 47 4.15 20.02 6.12
N ALA A 48 3.63 18.94 6.72
CA ALA A 48 2.47 18.22 6.18
C ALA A 48 1.19 19.07 6.25
N VAL A 49 0.98 19.84 7.34
CA VAL A 49 -0.15 20.78 7.43
C VAL A 49 -0.16 21.73 6.24
N THR A 50 1.02 22.26 5.92
CA THR A 50 1.21 23.16 4.77
C THR A 50 0.96 22.43 3.46
N ALA A 51 1.53 21.23 3.27
CA ALA A 51 1.36 20.43 2.06
C ALA A 51 -0.11 20.10 1.78
N PHE A 52 -0.87 19.64 2.79
CA PHE A 52 -2.29 19.31 2.64
C PHE A 52 -3.14 20.55 2.35
N LYS A 53 -2.86 21.71 2.98
CA LYS A 53 -3.56 22.97 2.66
C LYS A 53 -3.30 23.41 1.23
N LEU A 54 -2.04 23.35 0.79
CA LEU A 54 -1.66 23.71 -0.59
C LEU A 54 -2.28 22.74 -1.60
N ALA A 55 -2.20 21.43 -1.37
CA ALA A 55 -2.82 20.43 -2.24
C ALA A 55 -4.34 20.68 -2.37
N ARG A 56 -5.03 20.99 -1.26
CA ARG A 56 -6.45 21.32 -1.29
C ARG A 56 -6.74 22.61 -2.06
N GLN A 57 -5.97 23.67 -1.82
CA GLN A 57 -6.14 24.98 -2.46
C GLN A 57 -5.89 24.92 -3.98
N TYR A 58 -4.82 24.22 -4.37
CA TYR A 58 -4.34 24.18 -5.74
C TYR A 58 -4.84 22.97 -6.53
N GLY A 59 -5.62 22.07 -5.92
CA GLY A 59 -6.36 20.96 -6.53
C GLY A 59 -7.84 21.29 -6.77
N ASN A 60 -8.69 20.28 -6.76
CA ASN A 60 -10.14 20.41 -6.98
C ASN A 60 -10.94 20.49 -5.67
N GLY A 61 -10.37 21.10 -4.62
CA GLY A 61 -11.04 21.19 -3.32
C GLY A 61 -11.38 19.79 -2.77
N ASP A 62 -12.54 19.62 -2.14
CA ASP A 62 -12.99 18.35 -1.54
C ASP A 62 -13.28 17.20 -2.52
N SER A 63 -13.32 17.50 -3.82
CA SER A 63 -13.51 16.46 -4.84
C SER A 63 -12.27 15.58 -5.04
N ASP A 64 -11.06 16.13 -4.81
CA ASP A 64 -9.83 15.34 -4.76
C ASP A 64 -9.72 14.63 -3.39
N LYS A 65 -9.16 13.42 -3.37
CA LYS A 65 -8.86 12.67 -2.15
C LYS A 65 -7.37 12.75 -1.81
N LEU A 66 -7.08 13.30 -0.65
CA LEU A 66 -5.73 13.55 -0.19
C LEU A 66 -5.34 12.52 0.87
N PHE A 67 -4.32 11.73 0.56
CA PHE A 67 -3.81 10.64 1.38
C PHE A 67 -2.48 11.00 2.02
N ILE A 68 -2.23 10.42 3.18
CA ILE A 68 -0.88 10.22 3.70
C ILE A 68 -0.53 8.74 3.53
N ASN A 69 0.65 8.42 3.01
CA ASN A 69 1.04 7.06 2.60
C ASN A 69 2.31 6.61 3.31
N ASP A 70 2.40 5.35 3.74
CA ASP A 70 3.60 4.79 4.39
C ASP A 70 3.63 3.25 4.27
N TYR A 71 4.81 2.65 4.47
CA TYR A 71 5.06 1.20 4.48
C TYR A 71 5.20 0.64 5.89
N ASN A 72 5.28 -0.69 6.01
CA ASN A 72 5.41 -1.45 7.26
C ASN A 72 4.28 -1.22 8.27
N LEU A 73 3.16 -0.64 7.86
CA LEU A 73 2.03 -0.38 8.75
C LEU A 73 1.39 -1.69 9.24
N GLU A 74 1.47 -2.73 8.42
CA GLU A 74 1.01 -4.07 8.70
C GLU A 74 1.84 -4.77 9.77
N VAL A 75 3.15 -4.53 9.84
CA VAL A 75 4.05 -5.18 10.80
C VAL A 75 4.44 -4.34 12.01
N SER A 76 4.31 -3.00 11.95
CA SER A 76 4.64 -2.10 13.05
C SER A 76 3.41 -1.35 13.58
N GLU A 77 2.85 -1.87 14.69
CA GLU A 77 1.75 -1.22 15.40
C GLU A 77 2.12 0.19 15.88
N ALA A 78 3.37 0.40 16.29
CA ALA A 78 3.86 1.71 16.72
C ALA A 78 3.89 2.72 15.55
N LYS A 79 4.37 2.29 14.37
CA LYS A 79 4.38 3.13 13.16
C LYS A 79 2.97 3.51 12.73
N LEU A 80 2.05 2.54 12.71
CA LEU A 80 0.65 2.75 12.40
C LEU A 80 -0.03 3.74 13.36
N ALA A 81 0.15 3.55 14.68
CA ALA A 81 -0.39 4.47 15.68
C ALA A 81 0.17 5.89 15.50
N GLY A 82 1.48 6.01 15.29
CA GLY A 82 2.14 7.29 15.06
C GLY A 82 1.63 8.02 13.81
N LEU A 83 1.36 7.28 12.73
CA LEU A 83 0.79 7.86 11.51
C LEU A 83 -0.62 8.41 11.75
N ILE A 84 -1.47 7.66 12.45
CA ILE A 84 -2.84 8.08 12.81
C ILE A 84 -2.79 9.31 13.74
N ASP A 85 -1.86 9.34 14.70
CA ASP A 85 -1.64 10.49 15.56
C ASP A 85 -1.17 11.71 14.75
N TYR A 86 -0.34 11.50 13.73
CA TYR A 86 0.10 12.60 12.86
C TYR A 86 -1.04 13.12 11.97
N VAL A 87 -1.90 12.24 11.45
CA VAL A 87 -3.14 12.63 10.77
C VAL A 87 -4.00 13.49 11.68
N THR A 88 -4.22 13.06 12.93
CA THR A 88 -5.00 13.82 13.92
C THR A 88 -4.36 15.18 14.20
N TYR A 89 -3.03 15.23 14.30
CA TYR A 89 -2.29 16.49 14.46
C TYR A 89 -2.50 17.42 13.26
N ILE A 90 -2.36 16.92 12.04
CA ILE A 90 -2.53 17.71 10.80
C ILE A 90 -3.92 18.35 10.79
N GLU A 91 -4.95 17.58 11.15
CA GLU A 91 -6.33 18.04 11.19
C GLU A 91 -6.62 19.02 12.31
N SER A 92 -5.99 18.85 13.48
CA SER A 92 -6.08 19.82 14.59
C SER A 92 -5.56 21.22 14.20
N LYS A 93 -4.74 21.31 13.14
CA LYS A 93 -4.20 22.56 12.58
C LYS A 93 -5.01 23.10 11.38
N GLY A 94 -6.18 22.52 11.12
CA GLY A 94 -7.12 22.97 10.10
C GLY A 94 -6.78 22.55 8.66
N ALA A 95 -5.87 21.58 8.49
CA ALA A 95 -5.77 20.84 7.22
C ALA A 95 -6.77 19.67 7.24
N LYS A 96 -6.99 19.02 6.09
CA LYS A 96 -7.89 17.86 5.99
C LYS A 96 -7.18 16.71 5.29
N VAL A 97 -7.11 15.56 5.96
CA VAL A 97 -6.59 14.31 5.40
C VAL A 97 -7.79 13.40 5.15
N ASP A 98 -8.06 13.08 3.87
CA ASP A 98 -9.22 12.25 3.53
C ASP A 98 -8.95 10.77 3.78
N GLY A 99 -7.68 10.34 3.62
CA GLY A 99 -7.34 8.94 3.67
C GLY A 99 -5.93 8.61 4.15
N ILE A 100 -5.73 7.33 4.46
CA ILE A 100 -4.44 6.72 4.78
C ILE A 100 -4.16 5.65 3.71
N GLY A 101 -3.01 5.76 3.07
CA GLY A 101 -2.43 4.73 2.21
C GLY A 101 -1.55 3.81 3.03
N THR A 102 -1.74 2.50 2.87
CA THR A 102 -0.77 1.48 3.28
C THR A 102 -0.14 0.92 2.01
N GLN A 103 1.17 1.05 1.88
CA GLN A 103 1.89 0.57 0.69
C GLN A 103 1.68 -0.94 0.53
N MET A 104 1.76 -1.70 1.63
CA MET A 104 1.56 -3.15 1.64
C MET A 104 2.61 -3.91 0.80
N HIS A 105 3.87 -3.50 0.91
CA HIS A 105 5.01 -4.28 0.41
C HIS A 105 5.25 -5.47 1.32
N LEU A 106 4.79 -6.65 0.91
CA LEU A 106 4.92 -7.87 1.70
C LEU A 106 6.11 -8.70 1.23
N SER A 107 6.65 -9.51 2.15
CA SER A 107 7.64 -10.53 1.80
C SER A 107 7.28 -11.87 2.44
N LEU A 108 7.32 -12.93 1.65
CA LEU A 108 7.24 -14.33 2.11
C LEU A 108 8.63 -14.99 2.16
N SER A 109 9.69 -14.26 1.80
CA SER A 109 11.06 -14.78 1.80
C SER A 109 11.43 -15.32 3.18
N GLY A 110 11.90 -16.58 3.20
CA GLY A 110 12.32 -17.27 4.42
C GLY A 110 11.22 -17.53 5.45
N LYS A 111 9.94 -17.29 5.13
CA LYS A 111 8.83 -17.58 6.06
C LYS A 111 8.36 -19.02 5.91
N ASP A 112 8.19 -19.68 7.04
CA ASP A 112 7.46 -20.94 7.14
C ASP A 112 5.95 -20.70 7.30
N ALA A 113 5.18 -21.76 7.45
CA ALA A 113 3.73 -21.67 7.66
C ALA A 113 3.35 -20.82 8.88
N ASN A 114 4.15 -20.84 9.95
CA ASN A 114 3.89 -20.02 11.14
C ASN A 114 4.18 -18.54 10.88
N GLY A 115 5.27 -18.23 10.16
CA GLY A 115 5.60 -16.88 9.73
C GLY A 115 4.54 -16.28 8.82
N ILE A 116 4.01 -17.07 7.88
CA ILE A 116 2.90 -16.66 7.01
C ILE A 116 1.63 -16.43 7.84
N ALA A 117 1.28 -17.34 8.75
CA ALA A 117 0.12 -17.18 9.61
C ALA A 117 0.22 -15.95 10.53
N ASN A 118 1.41 -15.64 11.05
CA ASN A 118 1.65 -14.45 11.85
C ASN A 118 1.47 -13.17 11.03
N LEU A 119 2.01 -13.13 9.80
CA LEU A 119 1.84 -11.99 8.90
C LEU A 119 0.36 -11.75 8.57
N LYS A 120 -0.43 -12.81 8.35
CA LYS A 120 -1.88 -12.73 8.14
C LYS A 120 -2.60 -12.06 9.34
N GLN A 121 -2.22 -12.41 10.57
CA GLN A 121 -2.78 -11.78 11.79
C GLN A 121 -2.39 -10.30 11.92
N GLN A 122 -1.16 -9.97 11.57
CA GLN A 122 -0.65 -8.60 11.53
C GLN A 122 -1.42 -7.73 10.53
N ILE A 123 -1.67 -8.24 9.31
CA ILE A 123 -2.49 -7.57 8.28
C ILE A 123 -3.92 -7.32 8.80
N ASP A 124 -4.57 -8.33 9.39
CA ASP A 124 -5.91 -8.19 9.98
C ASP A 124 -5.95 -7.08 11.03
N LYS A 125 -4.97 -7.07 11.94
CA LYS A 125 -4.87 -6.10 13.02
C LYS A 125 -4.66 -4.68 12.49
N MET A 126 -3.82 -4.52 11.48
CA MET A 126 -3.62 -3.24 10.82
C MET A 126 -4.92 -2.76 10.16
N PHE A 127 -5.62 -3.59 9.38
CA PHE A 127 -6.88 -3.17 8.75
C PHE A 127 -7.95 -2.80 9.78
N GLN A 128 -8.08 -3.55 10.88
CA GLN A 128 -8.99 -3.17 11.97
C GLN A 128 -8.65 -1.80 12.57
N THR A 129 -7.36 -1.53 12.77
CA THR A 129 -6.88 -0.26 13.32
C THR A 129 -7.09 0.89 12.34
N LEU A 130 -6.82 0.67 11.05
CA LEU A 130 -7.08 1.63 9.98
C LEU A 130 -8.58 1.93 9.85
N ALA A 131 -9.45 0.91 9.92
CA ALA A 131 -10.90 1.11 9.90
C ALA A 131 -11.35 2.03 11.05
N ALA A 132 -10.81 1.83 12.26
CA ALA A 132 -11.12 2.64 13.43
C ALA A 132 -10.71 4.12 13.30
N SER A 133 -9.80 4.47 12.39
CA SER A 133 -9.41 5.86 12.12
C SER A 133 -10.52 6.71 11.48
N GLY A 134 -11.55 6.07 10.91
CA GLY A 134 -12.61 6.76 10.16
C GLY A 134 -12.20 7.32 8.79
N LYS A 135 -10.96 7.07 8.35
CA LYS A 135 -10.41 7.56 7.08
C LYS A 135 -10.72 6.63 5.91
N LEU A 136 -10.63 7.16 4.68
CA LEU A 136 -10.53 6.32 3.48
C LEU A 136 -9.24 5.51 3.55
N ILE A 137 -9.29 4.21 3.27
CA ILE A 137 -8.13 3.32 3.28
C ILE A 137 -7.83 2.89 1.86
N LYS A 138 -6.58 3.11 1.42
CA LYS A 138 -6.06 2.64 0.14
C LYS A 138 -4.93 1.66 0.41
N VAL A 139 -5.00 0.48 -0.19
CA VAL A 139 -3.78 -0.34 -0.39
C VAL A 139 -3.13 0.21 -1.66
N SER A 140 -2.00 0.87 -1.53
CA SER A 140 -1.47 1.75 -2.59
C SER A 140 -0.45 1.07 -3.49
N GLU A 141 0.31 0.10 -2.98
CA GLU A 141 1.52 -0.40 -3.64
C GLU A 141 1.72 -1.90 -3.37
N LEU A 142 0.63 -2.69 -3.41
CA LEU A 142 0.69 -4.11 -3.05
C LEU A 142 1.61 -4.87 -4.01
N ASP A 143 2.64 -5.47 -3.44
CA ASP A 143 3.48 -6.49 -4.05
C ASP A 143 3.87 -7.53 -3.00
N ILE A 144 4.24 -8.74 -3.43
CA ILE A 144 4.54 -9.84 -2.51
C ILE A 144 5.84 -10.53 -2.94
N ALA A 145 6.96 -10.07 -2.37
CA ALA A 145 8.29 -10.60 -2.62
C ALA A 145 8.43 -12.05 -2.16
N LEU A 146 9.06 -12.88 -2.98
CA LEU A 146 9.43 -14.26 -2.66
C LEU A 146 10.92 -14.39 -2.29
N GLY A 147 11.72 -13.35 -2.57
CA GLY A 147 13.15 -13.29 -2.31
C GLY A 147 13.98 -14.12 -3.30
N THR A 148 13.44 -14.43 -4.48
CA THR A 148 14.12 -15.23 -5.51
C THR A 148 13.50 -15.04 -6.90
N ALA A 149 14.35 -14.99 -7.93
CA ALA A 149 13.95 -14.99 -9.34
C ALA A 149 13.57 -16.39 -9.86
N SER A 150 13.69 -17.44 -9.03
CA SER A 150 13.29 -18.80 -9.40
C SER A 150 12.41 -19.43 -8.30
N PRO A 151 11.19 -18.92 -8.08
CA PRO A 151 10.30 -19.49 -7.09
C PRO A 151 9.84 -20.90 -7.46
N THR A 152 9.62 -21.72 -6.44
CA THR A 152 8.97 -23.03 -6.57
C THR A 152 7.45 -22.89 -6.73
N ASP A 153 6.77 -23.93 -7.23
CA ASP A 153 5.30 -23.95 -7.33
C ASP A 153 4.61 -23.71 -5.98
N THR A 154 5.20 -24.21 -4.88
CA THR A 154 4.71 -23.95 -3.53
C THR A 154 4.81 -22.47 -3.16
N GLN A 155 5.94 -21.82 -3.47
CA GLN A 155 6.09 -20.38 -3.22
C GLN A 155 5.11 -19.55 -4.06
N PHE A 156 4.86 -19.92 -5.32
CA PHE A 156 3.83 -19.27 -6.13
C PHE A 156 2.42 -19.49 -5.58
N ALA A 157 2.12 -20.67 -5.03
CA ALA A 157 0.84 -20.93 -4.38
C ALA A 157 0.68 -20.09 -3.10
N ASP A 158 1.71 -20.01 -2.25
CA ASP A 158 1.70 -19.18 -1.05
C ASP A 158 1.55 -17.67 -1.39
N GLN A 159 2.22 -17.21 -2.45
CA GLN A 159 2.06 -15.85 -2.98
C GLN A 159 0.61 -15.58 -3.40
N ALA A 160 0.01 -16.49 -4.18
CA ALA A 160 -1.37 -16.35 -4.63
C ALA A 160 -2.36 -16.31 -3.46
N GLU A 161 -2.16 -17.18 -2.48
CA GLU A 161 -2.96 -17.22 -1.26
C GLU A 161 -2.79 -15.95 -0.42
N MET A 162 -1.60 -15.36 -0.36
CA MET A 162 -1.41 -14.08 0.33
C MET A 162 -2.08 -12.91 -0.40
N TYR A 163 -1.98 -12.84 -1.73
CA TYR A 163 -2.72 -11.83 -2.53
C TYR A 163 -4.23 -11.93 -2.28
N ARG A 164 -4.78 -13.14 -2.34
CA ARG A 164 -6.18 -13.42 -2.02
C ARG A 164 -6.52 -12.94 -0.60
N TYR A 165 -5.70 -13.34 0.37
CA TYR A 165 -5.91 -13.03 1.78
C TYR A 165 -5.94 -11.52 2.05
N VAL A 166 -5.01 -10.75 1.49
CA VAL A 166 -4.99 -9.29 1.65
C VAL A 166 -6.29 -8.66 1.16
N ILE A 167 -6.78 -9.07 -0.02
CA ILE A 167 -8.02 -8.54 -0.61
C ILE A 167 -9.24 -8.92 0.24
N GLU A 168 -9.33 -10.19 0.68
CA GLU A 168 -10.42 -10.66 1.53
C GLU A 168 -10.41 -9.97 2.91
N SER A 169 -9.24 -9.81 3.52
CA SER A 169 -9.06 -9.13 4.81
C SER A 169 -9.42 -7.64 4.70
N TYR A 170 -8.98 -6.95 3.64
CA TYR A 170 -9.38 -5.57 3.35
C TYR A 170 -10.90 -5.45 3.23
N LYS A 171 -11.55 -6.30 2.43
CA LYS A 171 -13.02 -6.30 2.26
C LYS A 171 -13.75 -6.60 3.56
N LYS A 172 -13.20 -7.46 4.41
CA LYS A 172 -13.79 -7.90 5.68
C LYS A 172 -13.72 -6.82 6.76
N TYR A 173 -12.58 -6.17 6.93
CA TYR A 173 -12.35 -5.28 8.07
C TYR A 173 -12.48 -3.80 7.75
N ILE A 174 -12.23 -3.37 6.52
CA ILE A 174 -12.45 -1.96 6.12
C ILE A 174 -13.93 -1.79 5.74
N PRO A 175 -14.70 -0.92 6.40
CA PRO A 175 -16.08 -0.65 6.01
C PRO A 175 -16.18 -0.18 4.55
N GLN A 176 -17.22 -0.60 3.83
CA GLN A 176 -17.38 -0.31 2.41
C GLN A 176 -17.24 1.18 2.06
N ALA A 177 -17.74 2.09 2.90
CA ALA A 177 -17.62 3.54 2.70
C ALA A 177 -16.18 4.08 2.86
N GLN A 178 -15.30 3.32 3.51
CA GLN A 178 -13.87 3.63 3.69
C GLN A 178 -13.00 2.93 2.65
N GLN A 179 -13.52 1.98 1.86
CA GLN A 179 -12.73 1.25 0.87
C GLN A 179 -12.46 2.13 -0.36
N TYR A 180 -11.28 2.75 -0.43
CA TYR A 180 -10.89 3.57 -1.59
C TYR A 180 -10.39 2.74 -2.76
N GLY A 181 -9.70 1.63 -2.48
CA GLY A 181 -9.21 0.71 -3.51
C GLY A 181 -7.88 0.05 -3.16
N ILE A 182 -7.50 -0.88 -4.03
CA ILE A 182 -6.25 -1.64 -3.98
C ILE A 182 -5.52 -1.38 -5.30
N THR A 183 -4.23 -1.07 -5.23
CA THR A 183 -3.32 -0.90 -6.36
C THR A 183 -2.14 -1.85 -6.16
N ILE A 184 -1.74 -2.52 -7.23
CA ILE A 184 -0.61 -3.46 -7.27
C ILE A 184 0.59 -2.72 -7.84
N TRP A 185 1.75 -2.91 -7.23
CA TRP A 185 2.97 -2.16 -7.56
C TRP A 185 3.83 -2.88 -8.60
N GLY A 186 3.62 -2.51 -9.85
CA GLY A 186 4.24 -3.15 -11.01
C GLY A 186 3.24 -3.95 -11.83
N VAL A 187 3.65 -4.34 -13.03
CA VAL A 187 2.82 -5.15 -13.92
C VAL A 187 3.38 -6.57 -13.96
N SER A 188 4.63 -6.73 -14.35
CA SER A 188 5.22 -8.03 -14.61
C SER A 188 6.48 -8.27 -13.79
N ASP A 189 6.96 -9.52 -13.77
CA ASP A 189 8.28 -9.86 -13.22
C ASP A 189 9.40 -9.62 -14.25
N ASP A 190 9.21 -8.78 -15.27
CA ASP A 190 10.29 -8.40 -16.19
C ASP A 190 11.38 -7.66 -15.40
N PRO A 191 12.65 -8.08 -15.47
CA PRO A 191 13.75 -7.41 -14.76
C PRO A 191 13.85 -5.90 -15.02
N ALA A 192 13.42 -5.41 -16.19
CA ALA A 192 13.40 -3.99 -16.52
C ALA A 192 12.37 -3.20 -15.68
N GLU A 193 11.33 -3.85 -15.15
CA GLU A 193 10.38 -3.26 -14.20
C GLU A 193 10.93 -3.24 -12.75
N HIS A 194 12.03 -3.94 -12.48
CA HIS A 194 12.57 -4.22 -11.14
C HIS A 194 14.00 -3.72 -10.89
N GLU A 195 14.55 -2.86 -11.76
CA GLU A 195 15.94 -2.38 -11.66
C GLU A 195 16.29 -1.73 -10.30
N ASN A 196 15.33 -0.99 -9.72
CA ASN A 196 15.53 -0.24 -8.49
C ASN A 196 14.66 -0.74 -7.31
N TRP A 197 13.80 -1.73 -7.55
CA TRP A 197 12.84 -2.25 -6.58
C TRP A 197 12.67 -3.75 -6.75
N LEU A 198 13.12 -4.51 -5.75
CA LEU A 198 13.11 -5.99 -5.73
C LEU A 198 13.82 -6.62 -6.95
N PRO A 199 15.10 -6.28 -7.23
CA PRO A 199 15.85 -6.97 -8.27
C PRO A 199 15.98 -8.46 -7.94
N ASP A 200 15.97 -9.30 -8.98
CA ASP A 200 16.03 -10.76 -8.87
C ASP A 200 14.92 -11.38 -8.00
N ASP A 201 13.70 -10.86 -8.10
CA ASP A 201 12.48 -11.38 -7.44
C ASP A 201 11.34 -11.58 -8.47
N ALA A 202 10.20 -12.12 -8.01
CA ALA A 202 9.02 -12.37 -8.82
C ALA A 202 7.73 -11.93 -8.08
N PRO A 203 7.55 -10.64 -7.74
CA PRO A 203 6.51 -10.20 -6.82
C PRO A 203 5.14 -9.94 -7.47
N ASN A 204 5.05 -9.85 -8.80
CA ASN A 204 3.89 -9.33 -9.53
C ASN A 204 2.89 -10.41 -9.98
N LEU A 205 1.80 -10.01 -10.64
CA LEU A 205 0.76 -10.95 -11.10
C LEU A 205 1.09 -11.63 -12.43
N TRP A 206 1.94 -11.00 -13.23
CA TRP A 206 2.38 -11.50 -14.52
C TRP A 206 3.85 -11.87 -14.49
N ASP A 207 4.24 -12.93 -15.20
CA ASP A 207 5.64 -13.30 -15.38
C ASP A 207 6.35 -12.34 -16.36
N ALA A 208 7.67 -12.50 -16.52
CA ALA A 208 8.50 -11.66 -17.40
C ALA A 208 8.09 -11.69 -18.90
N SER A 209 7.20 -12.61 -19.31
CA SER A 209 6.63 -12.68 -20.67
C SER A 209 5.17 -12.24 -20.71
N TYR A 210 4.68 -11.58 -19.66
CA TYR A 210 3.29 -11.17 -19.48
C TYR A 210 2.28 -12.33 -19.45
N GLY A 211 2.75 -13.54 -19.11
CA GLY A 211 1.91 -14.68 -18.77
C GLY A 211 1.29 -14.53 -17.38
N ARG A 212 0.07 -15.03 -17.17
CA ARG A 212 -0.59 -14.97 -15.85
C ARG A 212 0.05 -15.97 -14.89
N LYS A 213 0.45 -15.51 -13.71
CA LYS A 213 0.96 -16.36 -12.62
C LYS A 213 -0.19 -16.88 -11.74
N HIS A 214 0.13 -17.78 -10.80
CA HIS A 214 -0.79 -18.17 -9.72
C HIS A 214 -1.32 -16.94 -8.97
N ALA A 215 -0.48 -15.92 -8.75
CA ALA A 215 -0.86 -14.67 -8.12
C ALA A 215 -2.05 -13.97 -8.79
N TYR A 216 -2.14 -14.00 -10.13
CA TYR A 216 -3.30 -13.47 -10.87
C TYR A 216 -4.60 -14.16 -10.45
N LYS A 217 -4.58 -15.49 -10.31
CA LYS A 217 -5.74 -16.26 -9.83
C LYS A 217 -6.08 -15.86 -8.39
N GLY A 218 -5.09 -15.76 -7.50
CA GLY A 218 -5.29 -15.32 -6.12
C GLY A 218 -6.00 -13.97 -6.01
N VAL A 219 -5.61 -13.01 -6.85
CA VAL A 219 -6.29 -11.70 -6.94
C VAL A 219 -7.73 -11.82 -7.43
N ALA A 220 -7.96 -12.58 -8.50
CA ALA A 220 -9.31 -12.79 -9.04
C ALA A 220 -10.23 -13.43 -8.00
N ASP A 221 -9.76 -14.48 -7.32
CA ASP A 221 -10.49 -15.17 -6.26
C ASP A 221 -10.78 -14.25 -5.07
N GLY A 222 -9.81 -13.44 -4.64
CA GLY A 222 -10.00 -12.51 -3.52
C GLY A 222 -11.08 -11.46 -3.80
N PHE A 223 -11.13 -10.93 -5.02
CA PHE A 223 -12.19 -10.01 -5.42
C PHE A 223 -13.53 -10.72 -5.56
N ALA A 224 -13.57 -11.93 -6.13
CA ALA A 224 -14.80 -12.72 -6.28
C ALA A 224 -15.34 -13.28 -4.96
N GLY A 225 -14.48 -13.51 -3.96
CA GLY A 225 -14.82 -14.19 -2.71
C GLY A 225 -15.08 -15.69 -2.87
N LYS A 226 -14.64 -16.29 -3.99
CA LYS A 226 -14.76 -17.71 -4.32
C LYS A 226 -13.67 -18.12 -5.30
N ASP A 227 -13.49 -19.42 -5.52
CA ASP A 227 -12.65 -19.90 -6.61
C ASP A 227 -13.34 -19.62 -7.96
N VAL A 228 -12.78 -18.71 -8.75
CA VAL A 228 -13.39 -18.33 -10.04
C VAL A 228 -13.26 -19.40 -11.12
N SER A 229 -12.43 -20.42 -10.89
CA SER A 229 -12.22 -21.51 -11.85
C SER A 229 -13.30 -22.60 -11.76
N GLU A 230 -14.03 -22.72 -10.65
CA GLU A 230 -15.08 -23.74 -10.46
C GLU A 230 -16.19 -23.63 -11.51
N ASP A 231 -16.50 -22.40 -11.94
CA ASP A 231 -17.57 -22.10 -12.91
C ASP A 231 -17.02 -21.62 -14.27
N PHE A 232 -15.70 -21.62 -14.49
CA PHE A 232 -15.11 -21.12 -15.73
C PHE A 232 -15.29 -22.14 -16.86
N SER A 233 -16.22 -21.86 -17.78
CA SER A 233 -16.52 -22.74 -18.91
C SER A 233 -15.52 -22.65 -20.06
N GLY A 234 -14.53 -21.74 -20.01
CA GLY A 234 -13.55 -21.52 -21.07
C GLY A 234 -13.93 -20.47 -22.11
N ASP A 235 -15.17 -19.97 -22.09
CA ASP A 235 -15.64 -18.98 -23.05
C ASP A 235 -15.45 -17.56 -22.51
N LEU A 236 -14.66 -16.74 -23.22
CA LEU A 236 -14.65 -15.30 -23.02
C LEU A 236 -15.98 -14.75 -23.55
N GLN A 237 -16.87 -14.31 -22.65
CA GLN A 237 -18.04 -13.56 -23.06
C GLN A 237 -17.57 -12.16 -23.51
N TYR A 238 -17.66 -11.91 -24.81
CA TYR A 238 -17.44 -10.60 -25.43
C TYR A 238 -18.72 -9.76 -25.41
#